data_AF-A0A534VZV6-F1
#
_entry.id   AF-A0A534VZV6-F1
#
_cell.length_a   1.000
_cell.length_b   1.000
_cell.length_c   1.000
_cell.angle_alpha   90.00
_cell.angle_beta   90.00
_cell.angle_gamma   90.00
#
_symmetry.space_group_name_H-M   'P 1'
#
loop_
_entity.id
_entity.type
_entity.pdbx_description
1 polymer ?
#
loop_
_entity_poly.entity_id
_entity_poly.type
_entity_poly.pdbx_seq_one_letter_code
_entity_poly.pdbx_strand_id
1 'polypeptide(L)'
;MFRALHRGVLNPISNPPNPWSTSEVEYLEEAPPARLEVYEDHTREILSHNDSPDVGFSWSVNPYRGCFHACSYCMSGDTPILMGDGTTRPLENVRVGDIIYGTVPRGRYRRYTRTRVLAHWRTVKPAYRIVLEDGTALVASADHRFLTERGWKYVTGGNGEPRQRPHLTTGNSLLGIGSFASGPCINVDYKRGYLCGLIRGDALLRVFRYPRAGRAHGDQFHFRLALVDLEPLRRARSFLLEFEVATHEFLFQEAFAMRRRLVGIRTHARANFERIRDICTWPAADTADWTRGFLAGIFDAEGSYSGGILRISNTDKRILDEVQRALASLGFDSALDQGTDVHRASQVRVRGGLRDHLRFFHTVAPSITRKRDIEGQAVKSAAKLRIVSIGALGTQIPMYDITTGTGDFIANGVVSHNCYARPSHEYLGFGAGTDFDRKITVKP
;
A
#
# COMPACT_ATOMS: atom_id res chain seq x y z
N MET A 1 9.22 -46.50 -11.61
CA MET A 1 7.86 -46.44 -12.20
C MET A 1 7.08 -45.37 -11.43
N PHE A 2 7.27 -44.10 -11.78
CA PHE A 2 6.59 -42.98 -11.12
C PHE A 2 5.18 -42.84 -11.70
N ARG A 3 4.16 -42.92 -10.84
CA ARG A 3 2.76 -42.68 -11.19
C ARG A 3 2.60 -41.28 -11.77
N ALA A 4 1.93 -41.21 -12.92
CA ALA A 4 1.54 -39.97 -13.58
C ALA A 4 0.66 -39.11 -12.65
N LEU A 5 1.23 -38.01 -12.14
CA LEU A 5 0.46 -36.90 -11.59
C LEU A 5 -0.34 -36.27 -12.74
N HIS A 6 -1.60 -35.92 -12.47
CA HIS A 6 -2.49 -35.25 -13.40
C HIS A 6 -1.78 -34.10 -14.13
N ARG A 7 -1.75 -34.19 -15.47
CA ARG A 7 -1.31 -33.10 -16.34
C ARG A 7 -2.33 -31.97 -16.24
N GLY A 8 -2.11 -31.07 -15.29
CA GLY A 8 -2.83 -29.81 -15.23
C GLY A 8 -2.61 -29.03 -16.53
N VAL A 9 -3.70 -28.57 -17.12
CA VAL A 9 -3.67 -27.65 -18.25
C VAL A 9 -3.14 -26.32 -17.75
N LEU A 10 -2.04 -25.83 -18.32
CA LEU A 10 -1.41 -24.57 -17.92
C LEU A 10 -1.93 -23.45 -18.82
N ASN A 11 -2.37 -22.33 -18.24
CA ASN A 11 -2.72 -21.13 -19.01
C ASN A 11 -1.52 -20.17 -18.96
N PRO A 12 -1.06 -19.63 -20.10
CA PRO A 12 0.06 -18.69 -20.12
C PRO A 12 -0.32 -17.41 -19.37
N ILE A 13 0.51 -16.99 -18.41
CA ILE A 13 0.35 -15.73 -17.69
C ILE A 13 0.93 -14.63 -18.58
N SER A 14 0.09 -13.68 -19.00
CA SER A 14 0.39 -12.36 -19.64
C SER A 14 1.79 -12.17 -20.23
N ASN A 15 1.87 -11.82 -21.52
CA ASN A 15 3.11 -11.58 -22.26
C ASN A 15 3.85 -10.29 -21.78
N PRO A 16 4.89 -10.35 -20.92
CA PRO A 16 5.70 -9.16 -20.67
C PRO A 16 6.47 -8.78 -21.94
N PRO A 17 6.86 -7.50 -22.10
CA PRO A 17 7.66 -7.06 -23.23
C PRO A 17 8.97 -7.85 -23.32
N ASN A 18 9.14 -8.67 -24.36
CA ASN A 18 10.39 -9.38 -24.64
C ASN A 18 11.28 -8.46 -25.51
N PRO A 19 12.49 -8.08 -25.08
CA PRO A 19 13.39 -7.21 -25.85
C PRO A 19 13.77 -7.73 -27.24
N TRP A 20 13.60 -9.04 -27.48
CA TRP A 20 13.95 -9.73 -28.72
C TRP A 20 12.72 -10.08 -29.57
N SER A 21 11.51 -9.75 -29.11
CA SER A 21 10.28 -9.95 -29.85
C SER A 21 9.71 -8.62 -30.29
N THR A 22 9.49 -8.46 -31.60
CA THR A 22 8.88 -7.26 -32.19
C THR A 22 7.35 -7.30 -32.18
N SER A 23 6.75 -8.37 -31.66
CA SER A 23 5.32 -8.62 -31.70
C SER A 23 4.77 -8.85 -30.29
N GLU A 24 3.68 -8.15 -29.96
CA GLU A 24 2.93 -8.35 -28.73
C GLU A 24 1.68 -9.19 -29.02
N VAL A 25 1.42 -10.20 -28.19
CA VAL A 25 0.22 -11.03 -28.29
C VAL A 25 -0.76 -10.61 -27.21
N GLU A 26 -1.86 -9.98 -27.64
CA GLU A 26 -3.02 -9.70 -26.80
C GLU A 26 -4.07 -10.81 -27.02
N TYR A 27 -4.48 -11.47 -25.93
CA TYR A 27 -5.58 -12.43 -25.98
C TYR A 27 -6.89 -11.67 -25.80
N LEU A 28 -7.75 -11.69 -26.82
CA LEU A 28 -9.08 -11.06 -26.78
C LEU A 28 -10.06 -11.83 -25.87
N GLU A 29 -9.73 -13.08 -25.53
CA GLU A 29 -10.51 -14.00 -24.69
C GLU A 29 -9.58 -14.72 -23.69
N GLU A 30 -10.06 -15.77 -23.01
CA GLU A 30 -9.25 -16.54 -22.08
C GLU A 30 -8.05 -17.19 -22.81
N ALA A 31 -6.87 -17.10 -22.21
CA ALA A 31 -5.65 -17.58 -22.83
C ALA A 31 -5.74 -19.09 -23.10
N PRO A 32 -5.36 -19.55 -24.31
CA PRO A 32 -5.53 -20.94 -24.68
C PRO A 32 -4.65 -21.86 -23.84
N PRO A 33 -5.09 -23.11 -23.59
CA PRO A 33 -4.34 -24.09 -22.85
C PRO A 33 -2.97 -24.36 -23.51
N ALA A 34 -1.91 -24.24 -22.72
CA ALA A 34 -0.55 -24.48 -23.15
C ALA A 34 -0.09 -25.91 -22.81
N ARG A 35 0.65 -26.52 -23.75
CA ARG A 35 1.32 -27.80 -23.53
C ARG A 35 2.69 -27.57 -22.89
N LEU A 36 3.00 -28.35 -21.85
CA LEU A 36 4.35 -28.39 -21.27
C LEU A 36 5.34 -29.04 -22.27
N GLU A 37 6.39 -28.30 -22.58
CA GLU A 37 7.57 -28.68 -23.34
C GLU A 37 8.79 -28.65 -22.41
N VAL A 38 9.51 -29.76 -22.36
CA VAL A 38 10.71 -29.91 -21.53
C VAL A 38 11.91 -30.01 -22.45
N TYR A 39 12.90 -29.14 -22.23
CA TYR A 39 14.15 -29.11 -22.98
C TYR A 39 15.27 -29.58 -22.06
N GLU A 40 15.98 -30.64 -22.44
CA GLU A 40 17.14 -31.11 -21.69
C GLU A 40 18.38 -30.28 -22.05
N ASP A 41 19.05 -29.75 -21.04
CA ASP A 41 20.28 -28.97 -21.17
C ASP A 41 21.47 -29.71 -20.55
N HIS A 42 22.39 -30.13 -21.41
CA HIS A 42 23.60 -30.86 -21.00
C HIS A 42 24.77 -29.94 -20.63
N THR A 43 24.61 -28.62 -20.62
CA THR A 43 25.71 -27.70 -20.26
C THR A 43 26.11 -27.86 -18.79
N ARG A 44 27.39 -28.13 -18.56
CA ARG A 44 27.96 -28.36 -17.22
C ARG A 44 28.74 -27.18 -16.65
N GLU A 45 29.13 -26.25 -17.51
CA GLU A 45 30.00 -25.13 -17.16
C GLU A 45 29.38 -23.80 -17.61
N ILE A 46 29.67 -22.72 -16.87
CA ILE A 46 29.19 -21.36 -17.17
C ILE A 46 29.83 -20.79 -18.44
N LEU A 47 31.06 -21.22 -18.75
CA LEU A 47 31.76 -20.92 -19.98
C LEU A 47 31.98 -22.23 -20.73
N SER A 48 31.73 -22.24 -22.03
CA SER A 48 32.06 -23.37 -22.90
C SER A 48 32.98 -22.90 -24.01
N HIS A 49 34.09 -23.61 -24.17
CA HIS A 49 35.01 -23.36 -25.27
C HIS A 49 34.50 -24.06 -26.54
N ASN A 50 34.66 -23.43 -27.70
CA ASN A 50 34.50 -24.09 -28.99
C ASN A 50 35.68 -23.76 -29.91
N ASP A 51 36.04 -24.71 -30.75
CA ASP A 51 37.15 -24.67 -31.70
C ASP A 51 36.66 -24.72 -33.15
N SER A 52 35.38 -24.40 -33.40
CA SER A 52 34.81 -24.47 -34.73
C SER A 52 35.37 -23.34 -35.60
N PRO A 53 35.87 -23.65 -36.82
CA PRO A 53 36.32 -22.63 -37.77
C PRO A 53 35.17 -21.77 -38.30
N ASP A 54 33.92 -22.20 -38.12
CA ASP A 54 32.72 -21.54 -38.64
C ASP A 54 32.14 -20.50 -37.67
N VAL A 55 32.62 -20.47 -36.42
CA VAL A 55 32.07 -19.66 -35.35
C VAL A 55 33.11 -18.64 -34.89
N GLY A 56 32.83 -17.35 -35.08
CA GLY A 56 33.81 -16.26 -34.88
C GLY A 56 34.19 -15.95 -33.42
N PHE A 57 33.89 -16.84 -32.47
CA PHE A 57 34.23 -16.70 -31.06
C PHE A 57 34.74 -18.03 -30.51
N SER A 58 35.66 -18.00 -29.53
CA SER A 58 36.22 -19.20 -28.91
C SER A 58 35.48 -19.64 -27.64
N TRP A 59 34.66 -18.75 -27.06
CA TRP A 59 33.95 -19.00 -25.81
C TRP A 59 32.48 -18.59 -25.94
N SER A 60 31.58 -19.45 -25.48
CA SER A 60 30.18 -19.12 -25.23
C SER A 60 29.91 -19.06 -23.73
N VAL A 61 29.00 -18.18 -23.33
CA VAL A 61 28.45 -18.15 -21.97
C VAL A 61 27.19 -18.99 -21.97
N ASN A 62 27.09 -19.93 -21.03
CA ASN A 62 25.85 -20.66 -20.76
C ASN A 62 25.12 -19.95 -19.61
N PRO A 63 24.25 -18.97 -19.91
CA PRO A 63 23.48 -18.32 -18.85
C PRO A 63 22.63 -19.37 -18.15
N TYR A 64 22.41 -19.13 -16.86
CA TYR A 64 21.55 -19.97 -16.05
C TYR A 64 20.18 -20.13 -16.71
N ARG A 65 19.72 -21.38 -16.90
CA ARG A 65 18.47 -21.73 -17.59
C ARG A 65 17.44 -22.24 -16.58
N GLY A 66 16.22 -21.70 -16.62
CA GLY A 66 15.17 -22.00 -15.64
C GLY A 66 15.23 -21.10 -14.40
N CYS A 67 14.63 -21.57 -13.30
CA CYS A 67 14.58 -20.89 -12.00
C CYS A 67 15.18 -21.79 -10.91
N PHE A 68 16.43 -21.53 -10.48
CA PHE A 68 17.04 -22.22 -9.32
C PHE A 68 16.51 -21.63 -8.02
N HIS A 69 15.92 -20.44 -8.13
CA HIS A 69 15.17 -19.77 -7.08
C HIS A 69 13.84 -20.48 -6.90
N ALA A 70 13.88 -21.72 -6.42
CA ALA A 70 12.76 -22.60 -6.06
C ALA A 70 11.77 -21.91 -5.12
N CYS A 71 10.98 -20.99 -5.70
CA CYS A 71 10.18 -20.01 -4.98
C CYS A 71 10.94 -19.41 -3.79
N SER A 72 12.21 -19.00 -3.98
CA SER A 72 12.98 -18.40 -2.90
C SER A 72 12.42 -17.04 -2.52
N TYR A 73 12.64 -16.59 -1.30
CA TYR A 73 12.16 -15.30 -0.78
C TYR A 73 10.68 -15.25 -0.36
N CYS A 74 10.16 -16.29 0.27
CA CYS A 74 8.77 -16.26 0.76
C CYS A 74 8.63 -15.63 2.15
N MET A 75 7.44 -15.07 2.40
CA MET A 75 7.03 -14.50 3.69
C MET A 75 5.67 -15.06 4.12
N SER A 76 5.35 -14.92 5.40
CA SER A 76 4.04 -15.31 5.94
C SER A 76 2.91 -14.49 5.29
N GLY A 77 1.77 -15.14 5.02
CA GLY A 77 0.64 -14.55 4.29
C GLY A 77 0.00 -13.35 4.98
N ASP A 78 0.06 -13.31 6.31
CA ASP A 78 -0.43 -12.21 7.15
C ASP A 78 0.44 -10.95 7.10
N THR A 79 1.62 -11.02 6.46
CA THR A 79 2.53 -9.87 6.35
C THR A 79 1.84 -8.72 5.61
N PRO A 80 1.68 -7.53 6.22
CA PRO A 80 1.03 -6.41 5.57
C PRO A 80 1.94 -5.77 4.51
N ILE A 81 1.44 -5.64 3.28
CA ILE A 81 2.10 -5.03 2.13
C ILE A 81 1.57 -3.62 1.93
N LEU A 82 2.46 -2.66 1.68
CA LEU A 82 2.07 -1.26 1.41
C LEU A 82 1.51 -1.11 -0.01
N MET A 83 0.22 -0.84 -0.08
CA MET A 83 -0.51 -0.66 -1.34
C MET A 83 -0.26 0.73 -1.93
N GLY A 84 -0.39 0.87 -3.26
CA GLY A 84 -0.12 2.10 -3.99
C GLY A 84 -1.06 3.27 -3.66
N ASP A 85 -2.17 2.99 -2.98
CA ASP A 85 -3.13 3.97 -2.47
C ASP A 85 -2.81 4.43 -1.03
N GLY A 86 -1.73 3.92 -0.43
CA GLY A 86 -1.30 4.20 0.94
C GLY A 86 -2.00 3.36 2.01
N THR A 87 -2.80 2.35 1.63
CA THR A 87 -3.35 1.35 2.56
C THR A 87 -2.41 0.15 2.72
N THR A 88 -2.80 -0.81 3.55
CA THR A 88 -2.09 -2.09 3.66
C THR A 88 -3.00 -3.26 3.33
N ARG A 89 -2.41 -4.33 2.79
CA ARG A 89 -3.10 -5.59 2.51
C ARG A 89 -2.22 -6.77 2.91
N PRO A 90 -2.75 -7.84 3.54
CA PRO A 90 -1.98 -9.06 3.77
C PRO A 90 -1.42 -9.60 2.46
N LEU A 91 -0.17 -10.10 2.47
CA LEU A 91 0.52 -10.61 1.29
C LEU A 91 -0.29 -11.70 0.57
N GLU A 92 -0.93 -12.61 1.31
CA GLU A 92 -1.79 -13.65 0.74
C GLU A 92 -3.00 -13.11 -0.05
N ASN A 93 -3.40 -11.87 0.23
CA ASN A 93 -4.53 -11.18 -0.40
C ASN A 93 -4.11 -10.24 -1.53
N VAL A 94 -2.81 -10.06 -1.75
CA VAL A 94 -2.29 -9.36 -2.93
C VAL A 94 -2.58 -10.18 -4.19
N ARG A 95 -2.85 -9.50 -5.30
CA ARG A 95 -3.20 -10.09 -6.59
C ARG A 95 -2.32 -9.51 -7.69
N VAL A 96 -2.13 -10.29 -8.76
CA VAL A 96 -1.48 -9.82 -9.99
C VAL A 96 -2.26 -8.62 -10.53
N GLY A 97 -1.55 -7.57 -10.94
CA GLY A 97 -2.14 -6.32 -11.39
C GLY A 97 -2.32 -5.27 -10.28
N ASP A 98 -2.28 -5.65 -8.99
CA ASP A 98 -2.30 -4.69 -7.89
C ASP A 98 -1.15 -3.69 -8.02
N ILE A 99 -1.40 -2.43 -7.65
CA ILE A 99 -0.38 -1.41 -7.51
C ILE A 99 0.06 -1.36 -6.05
N ILE A 100 1.35 -1.54 -5.80
CA ILE A 100 1.97 -1.49 -4.47
C ILE A 100 3.18 -0.55 -4.48
N TYR A 101 3.71 -0.23 -3.31
CA TYR A 101 4.99 0.47 -3.21
C TYR A 101 6.15 -0.52 -3.18
N GLY A 102 7.10 -0.30 -4.09
CA GLY A 102 8.47 -0.76 -3.98
C GLY A 102 9.39 0.46 -3.93
N THR A 103 10.64 0.28 -4.31
CA THR A 103 11.64 1.34 -4.22
C THR A 103 12.67 1.28 -5.35
N VAL A 104 13.15 2.46 -5.76
CA VAL A 104 14.20 2.59 -6.77
C VAL A 104 15.35 3.46 -6.26
N PRO A 105 16.62 3.12 -6.57
CA PRO A 105 17.73 4.04 -6.35
C PRO A 105 17.57 5.28 -7.22
N ARG A 106 17.59 6.48 -6.62
CA ARG A 106 17.58 7.76 -7.35
C ARG A 106 18.47 8.78 -6.67
N GLY A 107 19.60 9.10 -7.30
CA GLY A 107 20.64 9.92 -6.70
C GLY A 107 21.25 9.20 -5.49
N ARG A 108 21.43 9.90 -4.37
CA ARG A 108 22.03 9.33 -3.14
C ARG A 108 21.08 8.46 -2.30
N TYR A 109 19.79 8.40 -2.65
CA TYR A 109 18.77 7.75 -1.83
C TYR A 109 17.94 6.77 -2.63
N ARG A 110 17.44 5.72 -1.98
CA ARG A 110 16.30 4.95 -2.48
C ARG A 110 15.02 5.73 -2.24
N ARG A 111 14.07 5.65 -3.17
CA ARG A 111 12.80 6.36 -3.09
C ARG A 111 11.64 5.41 -3.30
N TYR A 112 10.53 5.66 -2.60
CA TYR A 112 9.29 4.91 -2.80
C TYR A 112 8.75 5.17 -4.20
N THR A 113 8.37 4.10 -4.89
CA THR A 113 7.86 4.15 -6.26
C THR A 113 6.74 3.14 -6.40
N ARG A 114 5.64 3.56 -7.04
CA ARG A 114 4.54 2.65 -7.34
C ARG A 114 4.99 1.63 -8.37
N THR A 115 4.60 0.39 -8.15
CA THR A 115 4.95 -0.72 -9.03
C THR A 115 3.79 -1.70 -9.11
N ARG A 116 3.69 -2.39 -10.25
CA ARG A 116 2.68 -3.41 -10.46
C ARG A 116 3.17 -4.76 -9.95
N VAL A 117 2.27 -5.53 -9.32
CA VAL A 117 2.48 -6.94 -9.03
C VAL A 117 2.35 -7.73 -10.32
N LEU A 118 3.41 -8.42 -10.71
CA LEU A 118 3.53 -9.18 -11.96
C LEU A 118 3.22 -10.67 -11.78
N ALA A 119 3.44 -11.19 -10.58
CA ALA A 119 3.19 -12.58 -10.24
C ALA A 119 2.98 -12.73 -8.73
N HIS A 120 2.27 -13.78 -8.33
CA HIS A 120 1.99 -14.11 -6.93
C HIS A 120 1.83 -15.62 -6.81
N TRP A 121 2.52 -16.25 -5.87
CA TRP A 121 2.42 -17.70 -5.66
C TRP A 121 2.65 -18.06 -4.19
N ARG A 122 2.38 -19.33 -3.87
CA ARG A 122 2.43 -19.90 -2.52
C ARG A 122 3.37 -21.10 -2.48
N THR A 123 4.14 -21.21 -1.41
CA THR A 123 4.91 -22.42 -1.06
C THR A 123 4.71 -22.81 0.40
N VAL A 124 5.21 -23.97 0.79
CA VAL A 124 5.30 -24.39 2.19
C VAL A 124 6.77 -24.53 2.53
N LYS A 125 7.25 -23.79 3.53
CA LYS A 125 8.68 -23.71 3.89
C LYS A 125 8.89 -23.60 5.40
N PRO A 126 10.03 -24.07 5.92
CA PRO A 126 10.45 -23.79 7.30
C PRO A 126 10.49 -22.28 7.57
N ALA A 127 9.90 -21.87 8.69
CA ALA A 127 9.70 -20.47 9.02
C ALA A 127 10.71 -19.93 10.03
N TYR A 128 11.12 -18.68 9.83
CA TYR A 128 12.00 -17.93 10.72
C TYR A 128 11.31 -16.64 11.13
N ARG A 129 11.33 -16.34 12.42
CA ARG A 129 10.86 -15.07 12.96
C ARG A 129 12.05 -14.13 13.14
N ILE A 130 11.91 -12.93 12.60
CA ILE A 130 12.84 -11.81 12.74
C ILE A 130 12.14 -10.76 13.61
N VAL A 131 12.78 -10.34 14.70
CA VAL A 131 12.26 -9.31 15.61
C VAL A 131 13.21 -8.12 15.61
N LEU A 132 12.67 -6.91 15.46
CA LEU A 132 13.41 -5.66 15.46
C LEU A 132 13.22 -4.92 16.80
N GLU A 133 14.12 -3.97 17.07
CA GLU A 133 14.16 -3.21 18.33
C GLU A 133 12.89 -2.37 18.58
N ASP A 134 12.20 -1.93 17.54
CA ASP A 134 10.93 -1.19 17.65
C ASP A 134 9.70 -2.09 17.84
N GLY A 135 9.88 -3.41 17.97
CA GLY A 135 8.81 -4.39 18.12
C GLY A 135 8.28 -4.95 16.79
N THR A 136 8.74 -4.44 15.64
CA THR A 136 8.38 -5.01 14.33
C THR A 136 8.80 -6.48 14.27
N ALA A 137 7.87 -7.35 13.87
CA ALA A 137 8.12 -8.77 13.66
C ALA A 137 7.76 -9.16 12.22
N LEU A 138 8.61 -10.01 11.64
CA LEU A 138 8.46 -10.56 10.30
C LEU A 138 8.63 -12.08 10.37
N VAL A 139 7.86 -12.81 9.57
CA VAL A 139 8.02 -14.25 9.41
C VAL A 139 8.33 -14.54 7.96
N ALA A 140 9.47 -15.18 7.71
CA ALA A 140 9.99 -15.39 6.37
C ALA A 140 10.74 -16.72 6.25
N SER A 141 10.95 -17.17 5.02
CA SER A 141 11.79 -18.33 4.73
C SER A 141 13.27 -18.01 4.97
N ALA A 142 14.08 -19.04 5.21
CA ALA A 142 15.51 -18.90 5.52
C ALA A 142 16.30 -18.15 4.44
N ASP A 143 15.86 -18.30 3.19
CA ASP A 143 16.39 -17.70 1.99
C ASP A 143 15.78 -16.32 1.65
N HIS A 144 14.81 -15.80 2.42
CA HIS A 144 14.30 -14.45 2.19
C HIS A 144 15.38 -13.38 2.38
N ARG A 145 15.33 -12.30 1.59
CA ARG A 145 16.30 -11.20 1.67
C ARG A 145 15.63 -9.91 2.07
N PHE A 146 16.21 -9.24 3.07
CA PHE A 146 15.84 -7.89 3.46
C PHE A 146 16.96 -6.92 3.12
N LEU A 147 16.60 -5.68 2.81
CA LEU A 147 17.58 -4.63 2.60
C LEU A 147 18.06 -4.10 3.95
N THR A 148 19.38 -4.16 4.18
CA THR A 148 20.04 -3.63 5.37
C THR A 148 20.89 -2.41 5.04
N GLU A 149 21.42 -1.75 6.06
CA GLU A 149 22.38 -0.65 5.90
C GLU A 149 23.67 -1.07 5.17
N ARG A 150 23.91 -2.38 5.05
CA ARG A 150 25.05 -3.01 4.36
C ARG A 150 24.62 -3.81 3.12
N GLY A 151 23.47 -3.49 2.54
CA GLY A 151 22.93 -4.15 1.35
C GLY A 151 22.02 -5.34 1.66
N TRP A 152 21.70 -6.13 0.63
CA TRP A 152 20.80 -7.27 0.74
C TRP A 152 21.42 -8.42 1.54
N LYS A 153 20.66 -8.96 2.50
CA LYS A 153 21.09 -10.07 3.37
C LYS A 153 20.00 -11.12 3.47
N TYR A 154 20.38 -12.39 3.40
CA TYR A 154 19.49 -13.53 3.61
C TYR A 154 19.08 -13.65 5.08
N VAL A 155 17.90 -14.19 5.39
CA VAL A 155 17.49 -14.42 6.79
C VAL A 155 18.48 -15.32 7.53
N THR A 156 18.97 -16.39 6.88
CA THR A 156 20.01 -17.26 7.43
C THR A 156 21.15 -17.50 6.44
N GLY A 157 22.33 -17.89 6.94
CA GLY A 157 23.54 -18.18 6.15
C GLY A 157 23.52 -19.50 5.38
N GLY A 158 22.44 -20.28 5.44
CA GLY A 158 22.38 -21.66 4.94
C GLY A 158 22.94 -22.67 5.94
N ASN A 159 22.63 -23.96 5.74
CA ASN A 159 23.06 -25.05 6.62
C ASN A 159 24.50 -25.51 6.27
N GLY A 160 25.52 -24.79 6.75
CA GLY A 160 26.89 -25.31 6.79
C GLY A 160 27.67 -25.39 5.48
N GLU A 161 27.35 -24.56 4.46
CA GLU A 161 28.17 -24.50 3.24
C GLU A 161 29.53 -23.83 3.46
N PRO A 162 30.60 -24.22 2.71
CA PRO A 162 31.97 -23.74 2.92
C PRO A 162 32.15 -22.21 2.76
N ARG A 163 31.24 -21.56 2.03
CA ARG A 163 31.14 -20.10 1.91
C ARG A 163 29.76 -19.66 2.39
N GLN A 164 29.69 -19.21 3.63
CA GLN A 164 28.44 -18.73 4.22
C GLN A 164 27.93 -17.50 3.46
N ARG A 165 26.72 -17.59 2.91
CA ARG A 165 26.12 -16.45 2.20
C ARG A 165 25.90 -15.26 3.16
N PRO A 166 25.94 -14.01 2.66
CA PRO A 166 25.70 -12.84 3.50
C PRO A 166 24.31 -12.89 4.13
N HIS A 167 24.23 -12.99 5.45
CA HIS A 167 22.97 -13.17 6.16
C HIS A 167 22.78 -12.15 7.28
N LEU A 168 21.57 -12.08 7.79
CA LEU A 168 21.19 -11.20 8.88
C LEU A 168 21.87 -11.65 10.18
N THR A 169 22.37 -10.67 10.92
CA THR A 169 22.85 -10.81 12.29
C THR A 169 22.22 -9.71 13.15
N THR A 170 22.35 -9.81 14.47
CA THR A 170 21.91 -8.76 15.41
C THR A 170 22.69 -7.44 15.27
N GLY A 171 23.77 -7.45 14.49
CA GLY A 171 24.53 -6.25 14.10
C GLY A 171 23.96 -5.52 12.88
N ASN A 172 22.88 -6.01 12.26
CA ASN A 172 22.24 -5.36 11.11
C ASN A 172 20.99 -4.58 11.50
N SER A 173 20.65 -3.58 10.69
CA SER A 173 19.41 -2.80 10.76
C SER A 173 18.70 -2.83 9.41
N LEU A 174 17.40 -3.12 9.42
CA LEU A 174 16.61 -3.12 8.19
C LEU A 174 16.32 -1.70 7.71
N LEU A 175 16.18 -1.50 6.40
CA LEU A 175 15.74 -0.23 5.82
C LEU A 175 14.22 -0.18 5.76
N GLY A 176 13.65 0.94 6.22
CA GLY A 176 12.22 1.16 6.21
C GLY A 176 11.75 2.11 7.30
N ILE A 177 10.47 2.05 7.60
CA ILE A 177 9.79 2.87 8.61
C ILE A 177 9.33 2.08 9.85
N GLY A 178 9.44 0.75 9.82
CA GLY A 178 8.93 -0.13 10.87
C GLY A 178 7.45 -0.45 10.72
N SER A 179 6.93 -1.27 11.63
CA SER A 179 5.61 -1.90 11.52
C SER A 179 4.48 -0.95 11.17
N PHE A 180 3.56 -1.44 10.34
CA PHE A 180 2.36 -0.70 10.00
C PHE A 180 1.34 -0.77 11.14
N ALA A 181 0.69 0.36 11.41
CA ALA A 181 -0.44 0.38 12.35
C ALA A 181 -1.64 -0.39 11.77
N SER A 182 -2.46 -0.95 12.66
CA SER A 182 -3.73 -1.56 12.30
C SER A 182 -4.77 -0.49 11.92
N GLY A 183 -5.65 -0.86 10.99
CA GLY A 183 -6.78 -0.02 10.60
C GLY A 183 -7.82 0.15 11.71
N PRO A 184 -8.64 1.22 11.68
CA PRO A 184 -9.75 1.39 12.60
C PRO A 184 -10.86 0.36 12.35
N CYS A 185 -11.63 0.05 13.40
CA CYS A 185 -12.93 -0.57 13.23
C CYS A 185 -13.91 0.49 12.73
N ILE A 186 -14.54 0.27 11.57
CA ILE A 186 -15.53 1.22 11.01
C ILE A 186 -16.91 0.98 11.65
N ASN A 187 -16.99 1.21 12.96
CA ASN A 187 -18.20 1.08 13.76
C ASN A 187 -19.00 2.41 13.81
N VAL A 188 -20.08 2.41 14.58
CA VAL A 188 -20.97 3.59 14.72
C VAL A 188 -20.24 4.84 15.21
N ASP A 189 -19.31 4.68 16.15
CA ASP A 189 -18.54 5.79 16.72
C ASP A 189 -17.58 6.39 15.69
N TYR A 190 -16.86 5.55 14.95
CA TYR A 190 -16.02 6.01 13.85
C TYR A 190 -16.84 6.76 12.80
N LYS A 191 -18.00 6.22 12.40
CA LYS A 191 -18.87 6.86 11.40
C LYS A 191 -19.38 8.22 11.89
N ARG A 192 -19.79 8.32 13.16
CA ARG A 192 -20.21 9.57 13.79
C ARG A 192 -19.07 10.58 13.85
N GLY A 193 -17.87 10.17 14.27
CA GLY A 193 -16.67 11.00 14.27
C GLY A 193 -16.35 11.51 12.87
N TYR A 194 -16.34 10.62 11.88
CA TYR A 194 -16.08 10.95 10.48
C TYR A 194 -17.02 12.02 9.95
N LEU A 195 -18.34 11.84 10.15
CA LEU A 195 -19.33 12.82 9.76
C LEU A 195 -19.14 14.15 10.51
N CYS A 196 -18.87 14.11 11.82
CA CYS A 196 -18.62 15.31 12.61
C CYS A 196 -17.43 16.12 12.07
N GLY A 197 -16.28 15.48 11.83
CA GLY A 197 -15.08 16.13 11.31
C GLY A 197 -15.28 16.70 9.91
N LEU A 198 -15.85 15.91 9.00
CA LEU A 198 -16.05 16.31 7.60
C LEU A 198 -17.07 17.46 7.47
N ILE A 199 -18.21 17.36 8.16
CA ILE A 199 -19.28 18.36 8.10
C ILE A 199 -18.83 19.68 8.73
N ARG A 200 -18.03 19.64 9.81
CA ARG A 200 -17.49 20.85 10.43
C ARG A 200 -16.41 21.54 9.61
N GLY A 201 -15.69 20.79 8.76
CA GLY A 201 -14.73 21.37 7.82
C GLY A 201 -15.45 22.06 6.66
N ASP A 202 -16.22 21.31 5.87
CA ASP A 202 -16.62 21.73 4.52
C ASP A 202 -18.13 21.91 4.30
N ALA A 203 -18.99 21.56 5.26
CA ALA A 203 -20.44 21.62 5.05
C ALA A 203 -21.09 22.91 5.54
N LEU A 204 -22.14 23.33 4.83
CA LEU A 204 -23.12 24.28 5.32
C LEU A 204 -24.19 23.53 6.12
N LEU A 205 -24.29 23.82 7.42
CA LEU A 205 -25.36 23.36 8.29
C LEU A 205 -25.99 24.56 9.02
N ARG A 206 -27.04 25.15 8.44
CA ARG A 206 -27.64 26.40 8.94
C ARG A 206 -29.17 26.41 8.88
N VAL A 207 -29.78 27.10 9.85
CA VAL A 207 -31.20 27.47 9.83
C VAL A 207 -31.33 28.92 9.34
N PHE A 208 -32.13 29.15 8.32
CA PHE A 208 -32.48 30.49 7.84
C PHE A 208 -33.90 30.84 8.28
N ARG A 209 -34.03 31.83 9.15
CA ARG A 209 -35.32 32.26 9.70
C ARG A 209 -35.85 33.43 8.88
N TYR A 210 -37.06 33.30 8.34
CA TYR A 210 -37.72 34.35 7.56
C TYR A 210 -39.00 34.80 8.28
N PRO A 211 -39.14 36.10 8.62
CA PRO A 211 -40.39 36.63 9.13
C PRO A 211 -41.43 36.65 8.00
N ARG A 212 -42.59 36.02 8.20
CA ARG A 212 -43.77 36.13 7.31
C ARG A 212 -45.02 36.35 8.13
N ALA A 213 -45.81 37.36 7.74
CA ALA A 213 -47.09 37.66 8.40
C ALA A 213 -48.11 36.54 8.16
N GLY A 214 -48.75 36.03 9.23
CA GLY A 214 -49.95 35.19 9.16
C GLY A 214 -49.77 33.66 9.06
N ARG A 215 -48.54 33.10 9.19
CA ARG A 215 -48.32 31.64 9.31
C ARG A 215 -47.23 31.33 10.33
N ALA A 216 -47.31 30.15 10.97
CA ALA A 216 -46.44 29.76 12.09
C ALA A 216 -44.98 29.43 11.71
N HIS A 217 -44.62 29.14 10.45
CA HIS A 217 -43.27 28.65 10.11
C HIS A 217 -42.69 29.22 8.81
N GLY A 218 -41.59 29.96 8.94
CA GLY A 218 -40.73 30.43 7.84
C GLY A 218 -39.28 29.89 7.89
N ASP A 219 -38.95 29.04 8.87
CA ASP A 219 -37.59 28.52 9.07
C ASP A 219 -37.23 27.50 7.98
N GLN A 220 -36.14 27.76 7.26
CA GLN A 220 -35.56 26.84 6.28
C GLN A 220 -34.33 26.17 6.86
N PHE A 221 -34.34 24.82 6.88
CA PHE A 221 -33.22 24.00 7.31
C PHE A 221 -32.35 23.66 6.10
N HIS A 222 -31.04 23.94 6.19
CA HIS A 222 -30.13 23.73 5.07
C HIS A 222 -28.94 22.90 5.54
N PHE A 223 -28.85 21.67 5.04
CA PHE A 223 -27.61 20.91 5.01
C PHE A 223 -27.10 20.81 3.56
N ARG A 224 -25.82 21.12 3.35
CA ARG A 224 -25.15 20.97 2.07
C ARG A 224 -23.67 20.66 2.29
N LEU A 225 -23.20 19.58 1.70
CA LEU A 225 -21.78 19.22 1.63
C LEU A 225 -21.40 19.10 0.15
N ALA A 226 -20.42 19.87 -0.31
CA ALA A 226 -19.93 19.82 -1.68
C ALA A 226 -18.41 19.67 -1.67
N LEU A 227 -17.91 18.63 -2.33
CA LEU A 227 -16.49 18.26 -2.29
C LEU A 227 -15.95 18.07 -3.71
N VAL A 228 -14.65 18.31 -3.85
CA VAL A 228 -13.90 18.04 -5.09
C VAL A 228 -13.67 16.55 -5.27
N ASP A 229 -13.29 15.86 -4.19
CA ASP A 229 -13.01 14.44 -4.18
C ASP A 229 -14.31 13.66 -3.93
N LEU A 230 -14.57 12.61 -4.74
CA LEU A 230 -15.84 11.87 -4.67
C LEU A 230 -15.82 10.79 -3.58
N GLU A 231 -14.64 10.29 -3.21
CA GLU A 231 -14.44 9.30 -2.16
C GLU A 231 -15.05 9.74 -0.82
N PRO A 232 -14.72 10.93 -0.26
CA PRO A 232 -15.31 11.40 0.99
C PRO A 232 -16.80 11.70 0.85
N LEU A 233 -17.25 12.20 -0.30
CA LEU A 233 -18.67 12.49 -0.54
C LEU A 233 -19.52 11.22 -0.52
N ARG A 234 -19.07 10.17 -1.22
CA ARG A 234 -19.73 8.85 -1.25
C ARG A 234 -19.70 8.19 0.12
N ARG A 235 -18.56 8.25 0.84
CA ARG A 235 -18.44 7.74 2.21
C ARG A 235 -19.39 8.46 3.16
N ALA A 236 -19.44 9.79 3.11
CA ALA A 236 -20.36 10.59 3.92
C ALA A 236 -21.83 10.26 3.64
N ARG A 237 -22.21 10.15 2.36
CA ARG A 237 -23.57 9.75 1.96
C ARG A 237 -23.93 8.36 2.48
N SER A 238 -23.03 7.40 2.38
CA SER A 238 -23.23 6.04 2.90
C SER A 238 -23.44 6.06 4.41
N PHE A 239 -22.59 6.76 5.16
CA PHE A 239 -22.72 6.84 6.62
C PHE A 239 -23.99 7.57 7.04
N LEU A 240 -24.34 8.67 6.39
CA LEU A 240 -25.60 9.39 6.66
C LEU A 240 -26.82 8.49 6.43
N LEU A 241 -26.82 7.66 5.39
CA LEU A 241 -27.90 6.71 5.13
C LEU A 241 -28.05 5.68 6.27
N GLU A 242 -26.96 5.20 6.84
CA GLU A 242 -26.99 4.30 8.02
C GLU A 242 -27.56 4.98 9.28
N PHE A 243 -27.48 6.31 9.37
CA PHE A 243 -28.14 7.11 10.41
C PHE A 243 -29.54 7.58 10.00
N GLU A 244 -30.15 6.95 9.00
CA GLU A 244 -31.48 7.28 8.45
C GLU A 244 -31.59 8.70 7.88
N VAL A 245 -30.47 9.28 7.46
CA VAL A 245 -30.42 10.61 6.86
C VAL A 245 -30.35 10.49 5.34
N ALA A 246 -31.51 10.60 4.69
CA ALA A 246 -31.58 10.69 3.24
C ALA A 246 -31.06 12.05 2.72
N THR A 247 -30.24 12.00 1.66
CA THR A 247 -29.71 13.18 0.97
C THR A 247 -29.84 13.04 -0.54
N HIS A 248 -30.02 14.17 -1.23
CA HIS A 248 -30.03 14.23 -2.69
C HIS A 248 -28.68 14.71 -3.22
N GLU A 249 -28.14 14.01 -4.22
CA GLU A 249 -26.98 14.46 -4.98
C GLU A 249 -27.36 15.57 -5.96
N PHE A 250 -26.45 16.53 -6.15
CA PHE A 250 -26.61 17.60 -7.12
C PHE A 250 -25.24 18.07 -7.61
N LEU A 251 -25.22 18.67 -8.80
CA LEU A 251 -24.04 19.34 -9.33
C LEU A 251 -23.96 20.73 -8.70
N PHE A 252 -22.92 20.98 -7.90
CA PHE A 252 -22.71 22.28 -7.26
C PHE A 252 -22.04 23.26 -8.22
N GLN A 253 -21.04 22.78 -8.97
CA GLN A 253 -20.32 23.57 -9.96
C GLN A 253 -19.80 22.66 -11.08
N GLU A 254 -19.99 23.08 -12.33
CA GLU A 254 -19.30 22.49 -13.48
C GLU A 254 -17.80 22.80 -13.48
N ALA A 255 -17.02 21.99 -14.18
CA ALA A 255 -15.62 22.29 -14.42
C ALA A 255 -15.52 23.47 -15.40
N PHE A 256 -14.80 24.53 -15.02
CA PHE A 256 -14.55 25.66 -15.90
C PHE A 256 -13.12 26.18 -15.68
N ALA A 257 -12.33 26.19 -16.75
CA ALA A 257 -10.91 26.55 -16.74
C ALA A 257 -10.12 25.81 -15.63
N MET A 258 -9.53 26.54 -14.66
CA MET A 258 -8.78 25.95 -13.55
C MET A 258 -9.66 25.40 -12.41
N ARG A 259 -10.99 25.61 -12.45
CA ARG A 259 -11.89 25.17 -11.37
C ARG A 259 -12.39 23.75 -11.62
N ARG A 260 -12.22 22.89 -10.62
CA ARG A 260 -12.65 21.49 -10.66
C ARG A 260 -14.18 21.37 -10.51
N ARG A 261 -14.74 20.31 -11.08
CA ARG A 261 -16.15 19.93 -10.89
C ARG A 261 -16.42 19.64 -9.42
N LEU A 262 -17.51 20.17 -8.88
CA LEU A 262 -17.97 19.96 -7.50
C LEU A 262 -19.32 19.25 -7.52
N VAL A 263 -19.36 18.08 -6.89
CA VAL A 263 -20.59 17.33 -6.64
C VAL A 263 -20.93 17.50 -5.16
N GLY A 264 -22.21 17.65 -4.84
CA GLY A 264 -22.65 17.80 -3.46
C GLY A 264 -23.84 16.94 -3.11
N ILE A 265 -24.04 16.76 -1.81
CA ILE A 265 -25.23 16.16 -1.20
C ILE A 265 -25.95 17.21 -0.36
N ARG A 266 -27.28 17.18 -0.36
CA ARG A 266 -28.10 18.12 0.43
C ARG A 266 -29.35 17.49 1.01
N THR A 267 -29.87 18.10 2.06
CA THR A 267 -31.24 17.89 2.53
C THR A 267 -31.79 19.17 3.16
N HIS A 268 -33.11 19.36 3.02
CA HIS A 268 -33.86 20.45 3.62
C HIS A 268 -34.91 19.96 4.62
N ALA A 269 -35.03 18.65 4.80
CA ALA A 269 -35.96 18.06 5.74
C ALA A 269 -35.51 18.36 7.18
N ARG A 270 -36.39 18.95 7.98
CA ARG A 270 -36.11 19.29 9.39
C ARG A 270 -35.61 18.09 10.20
N ALA A 271 -36.27 16.94 10.08
CA ALA A 271 -35.89 15.73 10.80
C ALA A 271 -34.48 15.22 10.44
N ASN A 272 -34.07 15.38 9.18
CA ASN A 272 -32.72 15.01 8.75
C ASN A 272 -31.69 16.03 9.25
N PHE A 273 -32.03 17.32 9.21
CA PHE A 273 -31.17 18.38 9.73
C PHE A 273 -30.91 18.22 11.23
N GLU A 274 -31.95 17.94 12.02
CA GLU A 274 -31.82 17.72 13.46
C GLU A 274 -30.94 16.50 13.75
N ARG A 275 -31.14 15.37 13.05
CA ARG A 275 -30.25 14.20 13.12
C ARG A 275 -28.79 14.54 12.80
N ILE A 276 -28.53 15.29 11.72
CA ILE A 276 -27.17 15.71 11.35
C ILE A 276 -26.55 16.56 12.46
N ARG A 277 -27.31 17.49 13.04
CA ARG A 277 -26.83 18.32 14.16
C ARG A 277 -26.46 17.45 15.37
N ASP A 278 -27.26 16.44 15.67
CA ASP A 278 -27.02 15.54 16.80
C ASP A 278 -25.79 14.65 16.55
N ILE A 279 -25.59 14.16 15.32
CA ILE A 279 -24.37 13.45 14.88
C ILE A 279 -23.13 14.31 15.11
N CYS A 280 -23.18 15.59 14.73
CA CYS A 280 -22.08 16.54 14.83
C CYS A 280 -21.87 17.13 16.23
N THR A 281 -22.62 16.68 17.24
CA THR A 281 -22.43 17.13 18.62
C THR A 281 -21.13 16.57 19.18
N TRP A 282 -20.35 17.43 19.84
CA TRP A 282 -19.14 17.03 20.54
C TRP A 282 -19.51 16.07 21.68
N PRO A 283 -18.94 14.86 21.74
CA PRO A 283 -19.20 13.94 22.84
C PRO A 283 -18.69 14.53 24.16
N ALA A 284 -19.29 14.10 25.28
CA ALA A 284 -18.74 14.39 26.61
C ALA A 284 -17.49 13.53 26.91
N ALA A 285 -17.44 12.34 26.33
CA ALA A 285 -16.29 11.44 26.34
C ALA A 285 -16.13 10.80 24.95
N ASP A 286 -14.93 10.89 24.40
CA ASP A 286 -14.63 10.39 23.06
C ASP A 286 -14.10 8.95 23.15
N THR A 287 -14.65 8.04 22.34
CA THR A 287 -14.03 6.72 22.15
C THR A 287 -12.89 6.83 21.15
N ALA A 288 -11.91 5.91 21.23
CA ALA A 288 -10.79 5.90 20.30
C ALA A 288 -11.25 5.82 18.83
N ASP A 289 -12.35 5.12 18.55
CA ASP A 289 -12.92 5.02 17.20
C ASP A 289 -13.58 6.32 16.76
N TRP A 290 -14.31 7.02 17.65
CA TRP A 290 -14.81 8.36 17.35
C TRP A 290 -13.66 9.33 17.05
N THR A 291 -12.58 9.31 17.83
CA THR A 291 -11.39 10.15 17.62
C THR A 291 -10.75 9.88 16.26
N ARG A 292 -10.57 8.61 15.87
CA ARG A 292 -10.06 8.22 14.55
C ARG A 292 -11.00 8.71 13.45
N GLY A 293 -12.30 8.52 13.62
CA GLY A 293 -13.32 9.02 12.71
C GLY A 293 -13.23 10.53 12.52
N PHE A 294 -13.20 11.29 13.62
CA PHE A 294 -13.10 12.74 13.60
C PHE A 294 -11.88 13.23 12.82
N LEU A 295 -10.70 12.67 13.12
CA LEU A 295 -9.47 13.00 12.40
C LEU A 295 -9.56 12.65 10.90
N ALA A 296 -10.21 11.54 10.54
CA ALA A 296 -10.38 11.14 9.16
C ALA A 296 -11.29 12.11 8.40
N GLY A 297 -12.40 12.49 9.01
CA GLY A 297 -13.36 13.44 8.43
C GLY A 297 -12.76 14.83 8.25
N ILE A 298 -12.14 15.38 9.29
CA ILE A 298 -11.54 16.72 9.21
C ILE A 298 -10.30 16.74 8.30
N PHE A 299 -9.54 15.65 8.21
CA PHE A 299 -8.43 15.55 7.25
C PHE A 299 -8.94 15.44 5.80
N ASP A 300 -10.04 14.73 5.58
CA ASP A 300 -10.67 14.67 4.25
C ASP A 300 -11.21 16.04 3.81
N ALA A 301 -11.78 16.83 4.73
CA ALA A 301 -12.17 18.22 4.45
C ALA A 301 -10.94 19.12 4.25
N GLU A 302 -10.21 19.38 5.33
CA GLU A 302 -9.26 20.49 5.47
C GLU A 302 -7.78 20.04 5.55
N GLY A 303 -7.56 18.73 5.52
CA GLY A 303 -6.23 18.14 5.58
C GLY A 303 -5.46 18.24 4.28
N SER A 304 -4.14 18.31 4.38
CA SER A 304 -3.23 18.18 3.24
C SER A 304 -2.01 17.36 3.60
N TYR A 305 -1.52 16.61 2.61
CA TYR A 305 -0.21 15.99 2.63
C TYR A 305 0.56 16.39 1.37
N SER A 306 1.62 17.15 1.55
CA SER A 306 2.42 17.66 0.43
C SER A 306 3.84 17.93 0.88
N GLY A 307 4.83 17.56 0.07
CA GLY A 307 6.24 17.79 0.40
C GLY A 307 6.69 17.10 1.69
N GLY A 308 6.06 15.99 2.07
CA GLY A 308 6.34 15.28 3.33
C GLY A 308 5.82 16.00 4.57
N ILE A 309 4.86 16.93 4.42
CA ILE A 309 4.23 17.65 5.53
C ILE A 309 2.75 17.29 5.58
N LEU A 310 2.31 16.70 6.69
CA LEU A 310 0.92 16.42 7.01
C LEU A 310 0.38 17.51 7.94
N ARG A 311 -0.68 18.20 7.50
CA ARG A 311 -1.30 19.29 8.26
C ARG A 311 -2.82 19.35 8.06
N ILE A 312 -3.51 19.89 9.05
CA ILE A 312 -4.94 20.21 9.02
C ILE A 312 -5.06 21.71 9.31
N SER A 313 -5.74 22.45 8.43
CA SER A 313 -5.90 23.90 8.57
C SER A 313 -7.32 24.24 8.97
N ASN A 314 -7.53 25.24 9.82
CA ASN A 314 -8.87 25.74 10.10
C ASN A 314 -8.82 27.17 10.65
N THR A 315 -9.91 27.91 10.53
CA THR A 315 -10.08 29.23 11.15
C THR A 315 -10.75 29.14 12.53
N ASP A 316 -11.47 28.05 12.80
CA ASP A 316 -12.09 27.78 14.10
C ASP A 316 -11.06 27.17 15.07
N LYS A 317 -10.70 27.94 16.09
CA LYS A 317 -9.79 27.52 17.15
C LYS A 317 -10.28 26.24 17.86
N ARG A 318 -11.58 26.08 18.07
CA ARG A 318 -12.14 24.90 18.75
C ARG A 318 -11.87 23.62 17.96
N ILE A 319 -11.95 23.68 16.63
CA ILE A 319 -11.63 22.55 15.76
C ILE A 319 -10.13 22.21 15.87
N LEU A 320 -9.25 23.22 15.88
CA LEU A 320 -7.81 23.00 16.00
C LEU A 320 -7.41 22.43 17.37
N ASP A 321 -8.00 22.95 18.46
CA ASP A 321 -7.78 22.44 19.81
C ASP A 321 -8.21 20.97 19.90
N GLU A 322 -9.33 20.61 19.27
CA GLU A 322 -9.78 19.22 19.15
C GLU A 322 -8.82 18.37 18.31
N VAL A 323 -8.39 18.84 17.15
CA VAL A 323 -7.41 18.11 16.32
C VAL A 323 -6.13 17.81 17.13
N GLN A 324 -5.61 18.77 17.89
CA GLN A 324 -4.43 18.53 18.73
C GLN A 324 -4.70 17.50 19.83
N ARG A 325 -5.84 17.60 20.53
CA ARG A 325 -6.22 16.63 21.57
C ARG A 325 -6.40 15.23 21.00
N ALA A 326 -7.10 15.11 19.88
CA ALA A 326 -7.31 13.85 19.16
C ALA A 326 -5.98 13.22 18.73
N LEU A 327 -5.07 14.01 18.13
CA LEU A 327 -3.72 13.55 17.76
C LEU A 327 -2.92 13.07 18.97
N ALA A 328 -2.93 13.84 20.07
CA ALA A 328 -2.22 13.48 21.29
C ALA A 328 -2.76 12.19 21.92
N SER A 329 -4.09 12.00 21.95
CA SER A 329 -4.71 10.78 22.48
C SER A 329 -4.35 9.51 21.68
N LEU A 330 -4.00 9.66 20.40
CA LEU A 330 -3.51 8.58 19.55
C LEU A 330 -1.97 8.52 19.48
N GLY A 331 -1.28 9.29 20.34
CA GLY A 331 0.18 9.27 20.49
C GLY A 331 0.95 9.99 19.39
N PHE A 332 0.32 10.87 18.60
CA PHE A 332 1.01 11.68 17.59
C PHE A 332 1.59 12.96 18.19
N ASP A 333 2.86 13.24 17.90
CA ASP A 333 3.45 14.56 18.15
C ASP A 333 2.96 15.56 17.09
N SER A 334 2.42 16.68 17.56
CA SER A 334 1.83 17.70 16.70
C SER A 334 2.15 19.11 17.18
N ALA A 335 2.11 20.07 16.27
CA ALA A 335 2.29 21.46 16.58
C ALA A 335 1.30 22.36 15.89
N LEU A 336 0.94 23.43 16.60
CA LEU A 336 0.11 24.51 16.09
C LEU A 336 0.99 25.61 15.52
N ASP A 337 0.95 25.78 14.21
CA ASP A 337 1.53 26.92 13.50
C ASP A 337 0.43 28.00 13.41
N GLN A 338 0.57 29.10 14.17
CA GLN A 338 -0.43 30.17 14.21
C GLN A 338 -0.43 30.99 12.90
N GLY A 339 -1.63 31.31 12.41
CA GLY A 339 -1.80 32.26 11.32
C GLY A 339 -1.30 33.65 11.74
N THR A 340 -0.50 34.29 10.90
CA THR A 340 0.12 35.59 11.21
C THR A 340 -0.84 36.79 11.07
N ASP A 341 -2.07 36.57 10.60
CA ASP A 341 -3.12 37.58 10.39
C ASP A 341 -4.51 36.91 10.22
N VAL A 342 -5.61 37.68 10.32
CA VAL A 342 -7.02 37.25 10.21
C VAL A 342 -7.33 36.49 8.91
N HIS A 343 -6.50 36.66 7.88
CA HIS A 343 -6.65 36.02 6.57
C HIS A 343 -5.89 34.69 6.41
N ARG A 344 -5.04 34.30 7.36
CA ARG A 344 -4.34 33.00 7.33
C ARG A 344 -4.89 32.05 8.37
N ALA A 345 -5.48 30.94 7.92
CA ALA A 345 -5.89 29.86 8.80
C ALA A 345 -4.69 29.32 9.60
N SER A 346 -4.92 29.01 10.87
CA SER A 346 -3.92 28.32 11.70
C SER A 346 -3.88 26.84 11.31
N GLN A 347 -2.73 26.18 11.55
CA GLN A 347 -2.49 24.82 11.07
C GLN A 347 -1.97 23.93 12.19
N VAL A 348 -2.53 22.72 12.31
CA VAL A 348 -1.94 21.66 13.13
C VAL A 348 -1.15 20.72 12.23
N ARG A 349 0.14 20.54 12.53
CA ARG A 349 1.09 19.74 11.74
C ARG A 349 1.63 18.56 12.55
N VAL A 350 1.70 17.38 11.94
CA VAL A 350 2.26 16.16 12.55
C VAL A 350 3.77 16.07 12.28
N ARG A 351 4.58 15.97 13.34
CA ARG A 351 6.05 16.17 13.29
C ARG A 351 6.88 14.90 13.05
N GLY A 352 6.37 13.69 13.31
CA GLY A 352 7.13 12.43 13.26
C GLY A 352 7.56 11.90 11.88
N GLY A 353 7.50 12.74 10.84
CA GLY A 353 7.89 12.38 9.47
C GLY A 353 7.09 11.23 8.88
N LEU A 354 7.64 10.59 7.83
CA LEU A 354 6.92 9.58 7.03
C LEU A 354 6.41 8.39 7.87
N ARG A 355 7.14 8.00 8.92
CA ARG A 355 6.70 6.94 9.85
C ARG A 355 5.36 7.29 10.49
N ASP A 356 5.26 8.48 11.08
CA ASP A 356 4.03 8.92 11.73
C ASP A 356 2.96 9.33 10.71
N HIS A 357 3.34 9.79 9.52
CA HIS A 357 2.36 10.06 8.45
C HIS A 357 1.68 8.77 7.96
N LEU A 358 2.44 7.69 7.73
CA LEU A 358 1.86 6.38 7.41
C LEU A 358 1.08 5.80 8.59
N ARG A 359 1.59 5.94 9.82
CA ARG A 359 0.86 5.56 11.04
C ARG A 359 -0.48 6.30 11.12
N PHE A 360 -0.51 7.59 10.80
CA PHE A 360 -1.73 8.39 10.72
C PHE A 360 -2.66 7.82 9.65
N PHE A 361 -2.20 7.62 8.42
CA PHE A 361 -3.05 7.11 7.34
C PHE A 361 -3.66 5.74 7.66
N HIS A 362 -2.91 4.84 8.30
CA HIS A 362 -3.41 3.53 8.66
C HIS A 362 -4.36 3.58 9.88
N THR A 363 -4.01 4.31 10.94
CA THR A 363 -4.80 4.38 12.18
C THR A 363 -6.10 5.18 11.99
N VAL A 364 -6.03 6.26 11.21
CA VAL A 364 -7.13 7.20 11.00
C VAL A 364 -7.97 6.80 9.79
N ALA A 365 -7.38 6.22 8.74
CA ALA A 365 -8.05 5.79 7.51
C ALA A 365 -8.86 6.89 6.77
N PRO A 366 -8.26 8.06 6.47
CA PRO A 366 -8.89 9.06 5.59
C PRO A 366 -9.20 8.46 4.21
N SER A 367 -10.27 8.94 3.58
CA SER A 367 -10.78 8.35 2.33
C SER A 367 -10.10 8.88 1.07
N ILE A 368 -9.56 10.10 1.10
CA ILE A 368 -8.98 10.71 -0.10
C ILE A 368 -7.62 10.08 -0.40
N THR A 369 -7.59 9.20 -1.39
CA THR A 369 -6.39 8.45 -1.80
C THR A 369 -5.22 9.36 -2.17
N ARG A 370 -5.46 10.43 -2.94
CA ARG A 370 -4.40 11.37 -3.35
C ARG A 370 -3.73 12.10 -2.18
N LYS A 371 -4.37 12.19 -1.00
CA LYS A 371 -3.79 12.81 0.20
C LYS A 371 -2.89 11.83 0.98
N ARG A 372 -2.76 10.57 0.55
CA ARG A 372 -1.90 9.54 1.17
C ARG A 372 -0.69 9.19 0.31
N ASP A 373 -0.41 9.97 -0.74
CA ASP A 373 0.65 9.66 -1.69
C ASP A 373 2.04 9.91 -1.10
N ILE A 374 2.87 8.86 -1.11
CA ILE A 374 4.27 8.91 -0.66
C ILE A 374 5.29 8.76 -1.79
N GLU A 375 4.85 8.73 -3.05
CA GLU A 375 5.71 8.52 -4.20
C GLU A 375 6.85 9.56 -4.28
N GLY A 376 8.05 9.07 -4.58
CA GLY A 376 9.26 9.88 -4.66
C GLY A 376 9.87 10.24 -3.30
N GLN A 377 9.24 9.92 -2.17
CA GLN A 377 9.86 10.16 -0.86
C GLN A 377 11.07 9.25 -0.64
N ALA A 378 12.09 9.78 0.03
CA ALA A 378 13.29 9.01 0.35
C ALA A 378 13.00 7.97 1.44
N VAL A 379 13.51 6.76 1.25
CA VAL A 379 13.54 5.73 2.29
C VAL A 379 14.56 6.18 3.34
N LYS A 380 14.06 6.57 4.51
CA LYS A 380 14.86 7.00 5.66
C LYS A 380 14.64 6.04 6.82
N SER A 381 15.72 5.53 7.40
CA SER A 381 15.67 4.67 8.58
C SER A 381 15.63 5.51 9.87
N ALA A 382 14.54 6.25 10.08
CA ALA A 382 14.33 6.99 11.33
C ALA A 382 13.85 6.07 12.48
N ALA A 383 13.32 4.88 12.15
CA ALA A 383 12.91 3.87 13.12
C ALA A 383 14.10 3.05 13.63
N LYS A 384 14.00 2.55 14.87
CA LYS A 384 14.97 1.65 15.48
C LYS A 384 14.81 0.23 14.94
N LEU A 385 15.30 0.00 13.72
CA LEU A 385 15.11 -1.26 12.97
C LEU A 385 16.28 -2.23 13.10
N ARG A 386 17.07 -2.12 14.17
CA ARG A 386 18.13 -3.07 14.47
C ARG A 386 17.53 -4.42 14.82
N ILE A 387 18.14 -5.50 14.34
CA ILE A 387 17.68 -6.86 14.58
C ILE A 387 18.02 -7.26 16.02
N VAL A 388 17.00 -7.72 16.75
CA VAL A 388 17.13 -8.21 18.13
C VAL A 388 17.27 -9.73 18.13
N SER A 389 16.47 -10.43 17.34
CA SER A 389 16.52 -11.90 17.29
C SER A 389 16.11 -12.45 15.92
N ILE A 390 16.73 -13.58 15.56
CA ILE A 390 16.36 -14.40 14.42
C ILE A 390 16.23 -15.83 14.94
N GLY A 391 15.05 -16.44 14.82
CA GLY A 391 14.81 -17.78 15.36
C GLY A 391 13.94 -18.63 14.44
N ALA A 392 14.28 -19.90 14.30
CA ALA A 392 13.43 -20.86 13.61
C ALA A 392 12.15 -21.09 14.42
N LEU A 393 10.99 -21.15 13.77
CA LEU A 393 9.71 -21.48 14.41
C LEU A 393 9.53 -22.99 14.65
N GLY A 394 10.42 -23.82 14.11
CA GLY A 394 10.35 -25.28 14.23
C GLY A 394 9.22 -25.93 13.39
N THR A 395 8.48 -25.13 12.62
CA THR A 395 7.38 -25.59 11.77
C THR A 395 7.54 -25.08 10.33
N GLN A 396 6.89 -25.79 9.40
CA GLN A 396 6.70 -25.28 8.05
C GLN A 396 5.32 -24.66 7.94
N ILE A 397 5.22 -23.51 7.28
CA ILE A 397 3.95 -22.81 7.08
C ILE A 397 3.75 -22.48 5.60
N PRO A 398 2.49 -22.28 5.17
CA PRO A 398 2.20 -21.59 3.92
C PRO A 398 2.86 -20.21 3.91
N MET A 399 3.66 -19.95 2.88
CA MET A 399 4.29 -18.67 2.64
C MET A 399 4.06 -18.23 1.21
N TYR A 400 4.17 -16.93 0.98
CA TYR A 400 3.83 -16.28 -0.27
C TYR A 400 5.00 -15.45 -0.74
N ASP A 401 5.09 -15.26 -2.05
CA ASP A 401 5.98 -14.28 -2.65
C ASP A 401 5.34 -13.69 -3.89
N ILE A 402 5.80 -12.50 -4.25
CA ILE A 402 5.34 -11.74 -5.41
C ILE A 402 6.52 -11.35 -6.29
N THR A 403 6.26 -11.15 -7.57
CA THR A 403 7.19 -10.41 -8.45
C THR A 403 6.63 -9.01 -8.66
N THR A 404 7.49 -8.00 -8.61
CA THR A 404 7.15 -6.58 -8.79
C THR A 404 8.08 -5.96 -9.83
N GLY A 405 7.62 -4.90 -10.50
CA GLY A 405 8.44 -4.21 -11.50
C GLY A 405 9.67 -3.48 -10.95
N THR A 406 9.78 -3.28 -9.63
CA THR A 406 10.94 -2.62 -9.00
C THR A 406 11.96 -3.59 -8.42
N GLY A 407 11.67 -4.91 -8.39
CA GLY A 407 12.55 -5.90 -7.77
C GLY A 407 12.42 -6.01 -6.25
N ASP A 408 11.60 -5.16 -5.62
CA ASP A 408 11.32 -5.19 -4.18
C ASP A 408 9.90 -4.69 -3.86
N PHE A 409 9.53 -4.79 -2.58
CA PHE A 409 8.27 -4.29 -2.04
C PHE A 409 8.43 -3.92 -0.56
N ILE A 410 7.48 -3.18 -0.02
CA ILE A 410 7.46 -2.83 1.41
C ILE A 410 6.59 -3.82 2.18
N ALA A 411 7.23 -4.63 3.03
CA ALA A 411 6.59 -5.66 3.85
C ALA A 411 6.71 -5.29 5.34
N ASN A 412 5.57 -5.10 6.01
CA ASN A 412 5.50 -4.57 7.38
C ASN A 412 6.43 -3.38 7.64
N GLY A 413 6.46 -2.45 6.67
CA GLY A 413 7.24 -1.23 6.72
C GLY A 413 8.74 -1.38 6.50
N VAL A 414 9.24 -2.56 6.12
CA VAL A 414 10.65 -2.75 5.72
C VAL A 414 10.78 -3.17 4.25
N VAL A 415 11.88 -2.80 3.64
CA VAL A 415 12.18 -3.11 2.24
C VAL A 415 12.57 -4.59 2.11
N SER A 416 11.76 -5.33 1.36
CA SER A 416 11.84 -6.78 1.20
C SER A 416 12.08 -7.14 -0.26
N HIS A 417 12.98 -8.09 -0.49
CA HIS A 417 13.31 -8.54 -1.83
C HIS A 417 12.17 -9.39 -2.40
N ASN A 418 11.96 -9.33 -3.71
CA ASN A 418 10.98 -10.14 -4.42
C ASN A 418 11.67 -11.33 -5.15
N CYS A 419 10.99 -12.41 -5.52
CA CYS A 419 11.63 -13.35 -6.43
C CYS A 419 11.63 -12.82 -7.87
N TYR A 420 12.83 -12.63 -8.41
CA TYR A 420 13.07 -12.23 -9.78
C TYR A 420 13.51 -13.46 -10.59
N ALA A 421 12.56 -14.35 -10.86
CA ALA A 421 12.80 -15.61 -11.59
C ALA A 421 12.72 -15.47 -13.12
N ARG A 422 12.24 -14.33 -13.62
CA ARG A 422 11.76 -14.18 -15.01
C ARG A 422 12.78 -13.81 -16.12
N PRO A 423 13.96 -13.18 -15.88
CA PRO A 423 14.83 -12.74 -16.99
C PRO A 423 15.63 -13.86 -17.66
N SER A 424 15.95 -14.94 -16.95
CA SER A 424 16.76 -16.04 -17.51
C SER A 424 16.11 -16.67 -18.74
N HIS A 425 14.78 -16.76 -18.78
CA HIS A 425 14.01 -17.22 -19.93
C HIS A 425 14.12 -16.29 -21.15
N GLU A 426 14.21 -14.98 -20.96
CA GLU A 426 14.37 -14.02 -22.06
C GLU A 426 15.74 -14.17 -22.74
N TYR A 427 16.79 -14.55 -22.01
CA TYR A 427 18.09 -14.87 -22.59
C TYR A 427 18.06 -16.14 -23.47
N LEU A 428 17.02 -16.97 -23.37
CA LEU A 428 16.80 -18.13 -24.23
C LEU A 428 15.90 -17.81 -25.43
N GLY A 429 15.53 -16.54 -25.62
CA GLY A 429 14.54 -16.14 -26.64
C GLY A 429 13.11 -16.55 -26.29
N PHE A 430 12.86 -17.04 -25.07
CA PHE A 430 11.54 -17.42 -24.58
C PHE A 430 10.84 -16.23 -23.91
N GLY A 431 9.51 -16.17 -24.02
CA GLY A 431 8.72 -15.16 -23.32
C GLY A 431 8.67 -15.39 -21.82
N ALA A 432 9.11 -14.43 -21.01
CA ALA A 432 9.09 -14.53 -19.54
C ALA A 432 7.70 -14.65 -18.90
N GLY A 433 6.63 -14.50 -19.67
CA GLY A 433 5.25 -14.76 -19.28
C GLY A 433 4.69 -16.00 -19.96
N THR A 434 4.57 -15.93 -21.29
CA THR A 434 3.91 -16.96 -22.10
C THR A 434 4.65 -18.30 -22.15
N ASP A 435 5.98 -18.30 -22.00
CA ASP A 435 6.81 -19.50 -22.09
C ASP A 435 7.32 -20.01 -20.74
N PHE A 436 7.41 -19.17 -19.71
CA PHE A 436 8.07 -19.54 -18.45
C PHE A 436 7.50 -20.81 -17.79
N ASP A 437 6.17 -20.92 -17.76
CA ASP A 437 5.48 -22.05 -17.12
C ASP A 437 5.33 -23.26 -18.07
N ARG A 438 5.57 -23.10 -19.38
CA ARG A 438 5.35 -24.16 -20.40
C ARG A 438 6.60 -24.65 -21.12
N LYS A 439 7.66 -23.86 -21.25
CA LYS A 439 8.94 -24.23 -21.86
C LYS A 439 9.98 -24.27 -20.77
N ILE A 440 10.14 -25.46 -20.17
CA ILE A 440 11.02 -25.67 -19.03
C ILE A 440 12.32 -26.29 -19.51
N THR A 441 13.43 -25.60 -19.31
CA THR A 441 14.75 -26.20 -19.48
C THR A 441 15.15 -26.92 -18.20
N VAL A 442 15.48 -28.21 -18.29
CA VAL A 442 15.94 -29.04 -17.18
C VAL A 442 17.38 -29.47 -17.42
N LYS A 443 18.19 -29.49 -16.37
CA LYS A 443 19.50 -30.16 -16.40
C LYS A 443 19.33 -31.57 -15.83
N PRO A 444 19.51 -32.63 -16.63
CA PRO A 444 19.30 -34.01 -16.19
C PRO A 444 20.32 -34.50 -15.17
#